data_AF-A0AAD7K3X3-F1
#
_entry.id   AF-A0AAD7K3X3-F1
#
_cell.length_a   1.000
_cell.length_b   1.000
_cell.length_c   1.000
_cell.angle_alpha   90.00
_cell.angle_beta   90.00
_cell.angle_gamma   90.00
#
_symmetry.space_group_name_H-M   'P 1'
#
loop_
_entity.id
_entity.type
_entity.pdbx_description
1 polymer ?
#
loop_
_entity_poly.entity_id
_entity_poly.type
_entity_poly.pdbx_seq_one_letter_code
_entity_poly.pdbx_strand_id
1 'polypeptide(L)'
;MSASPLPRKRPRSESTLESEDGPLVIGRYSLESIQTYLTSLRRTRADLETFSDPSKCTSILFPSLLKSSIHFLAAPSGEYTLHNMGRSIFSTIWSQLQHLDRQIPSPVALVGTYGCGKSHLLSALASFLFAQGKRVVFLPECHLVAEDPIFWLKLAFALPFADLSDTIQRILEFKTIDEFIEFARGSREDIYFLVDGLDQLQPDFKASISTLTSSQFLIYSTYALDTYSPTMRRALPIRIPSGMSSSELTYWMRHFQSQLPTDITGIDFIESFTGGIPSLLSQLFEFAGEVLSEVLGPYRSGREFQTIADNVVEFHTGVEKLDQVSKSRYHSLLRACFTETVPEIRFGANAALYDPRYFYFDSDGKGHCVCGLVRDVVTPLLRIDVLDLFTTDAWYSAVRSSSPHVRDFAIVQICLSRIGMGGLTQADAQGNAMRMCTFRQNPNFVWMFEEAWKSPRTMSSFLCIPGHEVCPMLNAVIMRINPSDRTAQVIPLQITSTQTCVDSAGIFFTVTWHRWETAILQEGFKVVNTFVAIDNLTPECPGIAVKAAKLRQSIQLISPNYSLRSLNVGQIDPKLGRILGGDKSSPPSL
;
A
#
# COMPACT_ATOMS: atom_id res chain seq x y z
N MET A 1 25.76 0.25 -33.25
CA MET A 1 25.36 1.59 -33.71
C MET A 1 24.79 2.32 -32.51
N SER A 2 25.54 3.29 -31.99
CA SER A 2 25.22 4.02 -30.76
C SER A 2 24.10 5.04 -31.00
N ALA A 3 22.98 4.88 -30.30
CA ALA A 3 21.96 5.91 -30.23
C ALA A 3 22.33 6.91 -29.13
N SER A 4 22.64 8.13 -29.53
CA SER A 4 22.91 9.27 -28.65
C SER A 4 21.67 9.59 -27.79
N PRO A 5 21.81 9.96 -26.51
CA PRO A 5 20.67 10.41 -25.71
C PRO A 5 20.26 11.82 -26.14
N LEU A 6 18.95 11.99 -26.38
CA LEU A 6 18.32 13.30 -26.58
C LEU A 6 18.59 14.23 -25.38
N PRO A 7 18.84 15.54 -25.60
CA PRO A 7 19.17 16.46 -24.53
C PRO A 7 17.95 16.67 -23.62
N ARG A 8 18.12 16.38 -22.33
CA ARG A 8 17.19 16.81 -21.28
C ARG A 8 17.11 18.34 -21.30
N LYS A 9 15.98 18.88 -21.74
CA LYS A 9 15.67 20.31 -21.58
C LYS A 9 15.62 20.62 -20.09
N ARG A 10 16.58 21.41 -19.60
CA ARG A 10 16.52 22.04 -18.28
C ARG A 10 15.23 22.89 -18.19
N PRO A 11 14.51 22.90 -17.06
CA PRO A 11 13.49 23.92 -16.83
C PRO A 11 14.18 25.29 -16.91
N ARG A 12 13.56 26.25 -17.61
CA ARG A 12 13.99 27.65 -17.57
C ARG A 12 13.86 28.11 -16.12
N SER A 13 14.92 28.70 -15.58
CA SER A 13 14.90 29.43 -14.31
C SER A 13 13.94 30.61 -14.43
N GLU A 14 12.77 30.51 -13.81
CA GLU A 14 11.83 31.62 -13.61
C GLU A 14 12.36 32.52 -12.48
N SER A 15 13.43 33.26 -12.76
CA SER A 15 13.97 34.27 -11.85
C SER A 15 13.95 35.62 -12.54
N THR A 16 12.87 36.38 -12.35
CA THR A 16 12.85 37.81 -12.67
C THR A 16 12.00 38.56 -11.65
N LEU A 17 12.69 39.28 -10.76
CA LEU A 17 12.19 40.44 -10.04
C LEU A 17 12.53 41.66 -10.91
N GLU A 18 11.54 42.36 -11.46
CA GLU A 18 11.71 43.67 -12.12
C GLU A 18 10.94 44.76 -11.35
N SER A 19 11.40 46.01 -11.54
CA SER A 19 11.54 47.09 -10.55
C SER A 19 10.43 48.14 -10.41
N GLU A 20 10.47 48.79 -9.24
CA GLU A 20 10.14 50.17 -8.80
C GLU A 20 8.82 50.90 -9.14
N ASP A 21 8.02 50.51 -10.13
CA ASP A 21 6.66 51.09 -10.30
C ASP A 21 5.61 50.07 -10.83
N GLY A 22 5.98 48.79 -10.88
CA GLY A 22 5.09 47.68 -11.25
C GLY A 22 4.41 47.01 -10.05
N PRO A 23 3.30 46.26 -10.26
CA PRO A 23 2.70 45.45 -9.20
C PRO A 23 3.73 44.46 -8.65
N LEU A 24 3.78 44.29 -7.33
CA LEU A 24 4.66 43.34 -6.65
C LEU A 24 4.32 41.90 -7.11
N VAL A 25 5.26 41.18 -7.72
CA VAL A 25 5.07 39.83 -8.28
C VAL A 25 6.03 38.82 -7.64
N ILE A 26 5.53 37.62 -7.35
CA ILE A 26 6.29 36.47 -6.84
C ILE A 26 6.07 35.29 -7.78
N GLY A 27 7.07 34.94 -8.59
CA GLY A 27 6.90 33.97 -9.66
C GLY A 27 5.82 34.44 -10.64
N ARG A 28 4.66 33.77 -10.65
CA ARG A 28 3.51 34.13 -11.51
C ARG A 28 2.39 34.90 -10.79
N TYR A 29 2.52 35.16 -9.50
CA TYR A 29 1.43 35.70 -8.68
C TYR A 29 1.66 37.19 -8.37
N SER A 30 0.68 38.04 -8.68
CA SER A 30 0.65 39.42 -8.17
C SER A 30 0.19 39.46 -6.72
N LEU A 31 0.60 40.48 -5.97
CA LEU A 31 0.13 40.71 -4.60
C LEU A 31 -1.40 40.71 -4.47
N GLU A 32 -2.10 41.38 -5.38
CA GLU A 32 -3.57 41.41 -5.42
C GLU A 32 -4.19 40.02 -5.61
N SER A 33 -3.56 39.19 -6.45
CA SER A 33 -4.00 37.80 -6.65
C SER A 33 -3.85 36.98 -5.37
N ILE A 34 -2.73 37.14 -4.66
CA ILE A 34 -2.47 36.42 -3.40
C ILE A 34 -3.44 36.88 -2.30
N GLN A 35 -3.71 38.19 -2.22
CA GLN A 35 -4.69 38.76 -1.28
C GLN A 35 -6.10 38.23 -1.53
N THR A 36 -6.49 38.17 -2.81
CA THR A 36 -7.77 37.59 -3.22
C THR A 36 -7.84 36.12 -2.82
N TYR A 37 -6.77 35.36 -3.06
CA TYR A 37 -6.70 33.94 -2.70
C TYR A 37 -6.78 33.71 -1.19
N LEU A 38 -6.04 34.48 -0.37
CA LEU A 38 -6.13 34.42 1.10
C LEU A 38 -7.55 34.74 1.58
N THR A 39 -8.20 35.75 0.98
CA THR A 39 -9.58 36.12 1.32
C THR A 39 -10.55 34.99 1.00
N SER A 40 -10.39 34.32 -0.13
CA SER A 40 -11.19 33.15 -0.50
C SER A 40 -10.97 31.96 0.44
N LEU A 41 -9.73 31.68 0.83
CA LEU A 41 -9.40 30.65 1.83
C LEU A 41 -10.09 30.95 3.18
N ARG A 42 -10.02 32.18 3.66
CA ARG A 42 -10.66 32.62 4.93
C ARG A 42 -12.19 32.58 4.88
N ARG A 43 -12.80 32.77 3.70
CA ARG A 43 -14.25 32.73 3.50
C ARG A 43 -14.80 31.32 3.34
N THR A 44 -13.94 30.33 3.09
CA THR A 44 -14.37 28.95 2.93
C THR A 44 -15.05 28.50 4.23
N ARG A 45 -16.36 28.22 4.17
CA ARG A 45 -17.13 27.70 5.32
C ARG A 45 -16.70 26.27 5.58
N ALA A 46 -15.65 26.12 6.37
CA ALA A 46 -15.09 24.83 6.71
C ALA A 46 -15.10 24.69 8.24
N ASP A 47 -16.15 24.06 8.75
CA ASP A 47 -16.24 23.70 10.16
C ASP A 47 -15.50 22.39 10.44
N LEU A 48 -15.30 22.07 11.72
CA LEU A 48 -14.62 20.83 12.12
C LEU A 48 -15.32 19.59 11.56
N GLU A 49 -16.65 19.62 11.50
CA GLU A 49 -17.48 18.51 11.01
C GLU A 49 -17.25 18.26 9.51
N THR A 50 -17.06 19.30 8.71
CA THR A 50 -16.75 19.22 7.27
C THR A 50 -15.53 18.34 6.99
N PHE A 51 -14.52 18.41 7.87
CA PHE A 51 -13.29 17.63 7.73
C PHE A 51 -13.29 16.31 8.51
N SER A 52 -14.21 16.15 9.48
CA SER A 52 -14.23 14.99 10.38
C SER A 52 -15.28 13.94 10.01
N ASP A 53 -16.38 14.33 9.37
CA ASP A 53 -17.49 13.43 9.04
C ASP A 53 -17.32 12.83 7.64
N PRO A 54 -17.14 11.50 7.52
CA PRO A 54 -17.03 10.83 6.22
C PRO A 54 -18.27 10.97 5.33
N SER A 55 -19.43 11.26 5.92
CA SER A 55 -20.66 11.53 5.17
C SER A 55 -20.59 12.83 4.36
N LYS A 56 -19.66 13.74 4.68
CA LYS A 56 -19.46 15.01 4.00
C LYS A 56 -18.31 14.92 3.01
N CYS A 57 -18.54 15.38 1.78
CA CYS A 57 -17.53 15.54 0.76
C CYS A 57 -17.64 16.95 0.16
N THR A 58 -16.58 17.72 0.25
CA THR A 58 -16.56 19.14 -0.13
C THR A 58 -15.35 19.46 -0.97
N SER A 59 -15.53 20.30 -1.98
CA SER A 59 -14.40 20.89 -2.71
C SER A 59 -13.90 22.11 -1.96
N ILE A 60 -12.63 22.10 -1.56
CA ILE A 60 -11.97 23.19 -0.82
C ILE A 60 -10.84 23.78 -1.65
N LEU A 61 -10.51 25.05 -1.43
CA LEU A 61 -9.32 25.65 -2.04
C LEU A 61 -8.06 25.05 -1.45
N PHE A 62 -7.08 24.79 -2.32
CA PHE A 62 -5.79 24.27 -1.89
C PHE A 62 -5.01 25.33 -1.08
N PRO A 63 -4.54 25.05 0.13
CA PRO A 63 -4.04 26.08 1.04
C PRO A 63 -2.56 26.42 0.81
N SER A 64 -2.12 26.45 -0.45
CA SER A 64 -0.76 26.86 -0.82
C SER A 64 -0.72 27.48 -2.22
N LEU A 65 0.23 28.40 -2.43
CA LEU A 65 0.59 28.90 -3.76
C LEU A 65 1.53 27.94 -4.51
N LEU A 66 2.08 26.97 -3.77
CA LEU A 66 2.98 25.96 -4.25
C LEU A 66 2.20 24.90 -5.04
N LYS A 67 2.70 24.49 -6.20
CA LYS A 67 2.11 23.36 -6.92
C LYS A 67 2.38 22.07 -6.14
N SER A 68 1.40 21.18 -6.14
CA SER A 68 1.47 19.86 -5.52
C SER A 68 1.03 18.80 -6.53
N SER A 69 1.53 17.57 -6.39
CA SER A 69 1.11 16.38 -7.12
C SER A 69 -0.21 15.77 -6.60
N ILE A 70 -0.78 16.32 -5.52
CA ILE A 70 -2.13 15.96 -5.09
C ILE A 70 -3.11 16.23 -6.25
N HIS A 71 -3.98 15.27 -6.57
CA HIS A 71 -4.95 15.42 -7.65
C HIS A 71 -5.90 16.60 -7.38
N PHE A 72 -5.75 17.66 -8.17
CA PHE A 72 -6.63 18.82 -8.15
C PHE A 72 -7.63 18.76 -9.30
N LEU A 73 -8.85 19.24 -9.06
CA LEU A 73 -9.64 19.76 -10.16
C LEU A 73 -9.25 21.22 -10.37
N ALA A 74 -8.84 21.55 -11.60
CA ALA A 74 -8.71 22.94 -12.01
C ALA A 74 -10.11 23.55 -12.01
N ALA A 75 -10.34 24.52 -11.12
CA ALA A 75 -11.55 25.31 -11.18
C ALA A 75 -11.56 26.12 -12.49
N PRO A 76 -12.75 26.50 -13.02
CA PRO A 76 -12.86 27.39 -14.17
C PRO A 76 -12.10 28.74 -13.99
N SER A 77 -11.85 29.14 -12.74
CA SER A 77 -11.09 30.33 -12.35
C SER A 77 -9.55 30.16 -12.43
N GLY A 78 -9.04 28.95 -12.70
CA GLY A 78 -7.61 28.64 -12.64
C GLY A 78 -7.06 28.35 -11.24
N GLU A 79 -7.92 28.35 -10.22
CA GLU A 79 -7.60 27.96 -8.85
C GLU A 79 -7.59 26.43 -8.69
N TYR A 80 -6.71 25.92 -7.83
CA TYR A 80 -6.64 24.49 -7.53
C TYR A 80 -7.61 24.15 -6.39
N THR A 81 -8.54 23.24 -6.66
CA THR A 81 -9.48 22.75 -5.65
C THR A 81 -9.19 21.29 -5.30
N LEU A 82 -9.29 21.00 -4.01
CA LEU A 82 -9.11 19.68 -3.42
C LEU A 82 -10.48 19.09 -3.08
N HIS A 83 -10.79 17.91 -3.62
CA HIS A 83 -11.95 17.14 -3.19
C HIS A 83 -11.65 16.46 -1.86
N ASN A 84 -12.24 16.98 -0.79
CA ASN A 84 -12.03 16.49 0.56
C ASN A 84 -13.27 15.76 1.08
N MET A 85 -13.16 14.43 1.22
CA MET A 85 -14.07 13.66 2.06
C MET A 85 -13.61 13.77 3.52
N GLY A 86 -14.52 14.03 4.45
CA GLY A 86 -14.19 14.07 5.87
C GLY A 86 -13.60 12.74 6.36
N ARG A 87 -12.70 12.79 7.33
CA ARG A 87 -12.12 11.61 7.97
C ARG A 87 -12.22 11.73 9.48
N SER A 88 -12.68 10.66 10.11
CA SER A 88 -12.92 10.60 11.55
C SER A 88 -11.70 11.03 12.39
N ILE A 89 -10.51 10.64 11.95
CA ILE A 89 -9.21 10.97 12.58
C ILE A 89 -8.94 12.49 12.64
N PHE A 90 -9.56 13.29 11.78
CA PHE A 90 -9.35 14.74 11.76
C PHE A 90 -9.75 15.41 13.08
N SER A 91 -10.84 14.96 13.70
CA SER A 91 -11.27 15.43 15.02
C SER A 91 -10.22 15.17 16.11
N THR A 92 -9.53 14.03 16.03
CA THR A 92 -8.45 13.66 16.95
C THR A 92 -7.22 14.53 16.73
N ILE A 93 -6.85 14.78 15.46
CA ILE A 93 -5.76 15.70 15.11
C ILE A 93 -6.05 17.08 15.72
N TRP A 94 -7.25 17.61 15.49
CA TRP A 94 -7.62 18.93 15.99
C TRP A 94 -7.62 19.00 17.51
N SER A 95 -8.23 18.02 18.19
CA SER A 95 -8.25 17.95 19.65
C SER A 95 -6.83 17.97 20.24
N GLN A 96 -5.89 17.21 19.68
CA GLN A 96 -4.51 17.21 20.16
C GLN A 96 -3.81 18.55 19.96
N LEU A 97 -4.07 19.24 18.83
CA LEU A 97 -3.50 20.57 18.59
C LEU A 97 -4.01 21.63 19.57
N GLN A 98 -5.25 21.52 20.03
CA GLN A 98 -5.82 22.45 21.02
C GLN A 98 -5.15 22.35 22.40
N HIS A 99 -4.51 21.23 22.71
CA HIS A 99 -3.84 20.98 23.99
C HIS A 99 -2.34 21.31 24.00
N LEU A 100 -1.79 21.82 22.89
CA LEU A 100 -0.37 22.18 22.82
C LEU A 100 -0.06 23.40 23.71
N ASP A 101 1.06 23.31 24.42
CA ASP A 101 1.63 24.46 25.13
C ASP A 101 2.05 25.53 24.12
N ARG A 102 1.55 26.76 24.30
CA ARG A 102 1.83 27.88 23.41
C ARG A 102 3.22 28.48 23.64
N GLN A 103 3.82 28.30 24.81
CA GLN A 103 5.15 28.86 25.10
C GLN A 103 6.26 28.04 24.45
N ILE A 104 6.12 26.70 24.48
CA ILE A 104 7.09 25.77 23.91
C ILE A 104 6.32 24.65 23.19
N PRO A 105 5.73 24.93 22.01
CA PRO A 105 4.91 23.95 21.31
C PRO A 105 5.75 22.74 20.89
N SER A 106 5.36 21.57 21.38
CA SER A 106 5.94 20.31 20.93
C SER A 106 5.52 20.07 19.47
N PRO A 107 6.45 19.67 18.58
CA PRO A 107 6.09 19.31 17.21
C PRO A 107 5.06 18.18 17.20
N VAL A 108 4.15 18.18 16.23
CA VAL A 108 3.17 17.12 16.04
C VAL A 108 3.47 16.37 14.74
N ALA A 109 3.64 15.06 14.85
CA ALA A 109 3.97 14.20 13.72
C ALA A 109 2.75 13.38 13.30
N LEU A 110 2.23 13.61 12.10
CA LEU A 110 1.26 12.72 11.45
C LEU A 110 2.03 11.54 10.87
N VAL A 111 2.05 10.44 11.61
CA VAL A 111 2.79 9.21 11.26
C VAL A 111 1.83 8.25 10.58
N GLY A 112 2.16 7.80 9.38
CA GLY A 112 1.31 6.86 8.66
C GLY A 112 1.95 6.37 7.38
N THR A 113 1.38 5.30 6.83
CA THR A 113 1.99 4.57 5.72
C THR A 113 1.82 5.28 4.37
N TYR A 114 2.37 4.69 3.31
CA TYR A 114 2.18 5.18 1.96
C TYR A 114 0.69 5.27 1.60
N GLY A 115 0.30 6.34 0.92
CA GLY A 115 -1.06 6.51 0.40
C GLY A 115 -2.18 6.74 1.42
N CYS A 116 -1.91 6.69 2.73
CA CYS A 116 -2.95 6.76 3.78
C CYS A 116 -3.63 8.14 3.93
N GLY A 117 -3.28 9.13 3.11
CA GLY A 117 -3.91 10.45 3.09
C GLY A 117 -3.30 11.49 4.05
N LYS A 118 -2.05 11.33 4.51
CA LYS A 118 -1.37 12.33 5.37
C LYS A 118 -1.35 13.72 4.75
N SER A 119 -0.93 13.83 3.49
CA SER A 119 -0.87 15.08 2.72
C SER A 119 -2.25 15.72 2.54
N HIS A 120 -3.29 14.91 2.34
CA HIS A 120 -4.67 15.36 2.29
C HIS A 120 -5.13 15.90 3.67
N LEU A 121 -4.82 15.20 4.76
CA LEU A 121 -5.15 15.65 6.11
C LEU A 121 -4.41 16.94 6.50
N LEU A 122 -3.14 17.09 6.11
CA LEU A 122 -2.39 18.35 6.29
C LEU A 122 -3.01 19.49 5.50
N SER A 123 -3.41 19.23 4.25
CA SER A 123 -4.09 20.23 3.41
C SER A 123 -5.44 20.62 4.02
N ALA A 124 -6.25 19.66 4.44
CA ALA A 124 -7.50 19.92 5.16
C ALA A 124 -7.27 20.76 6.43
N LEU A 125 -6.24 20.44 7.20
CA LEU A 125 -5.86 21.18 8.41
C LEU A 125 -5.42 22.62 8.10
N ALA A 126 -4.62 22.80 7.04
CA ALA A 126 -4.20 24.13 6.59
C ALA A 126 -5.41 24.98 6.18
N SER A 127 -6.32 24.44 5.35
CA SER A 127 -7.55 25.12 4.95
C SER A 127 -8.43 25.46 6.15
N PHE A 128 -8.58 24.54 7.11
CA PHE A 128 -9.31 24.78 8.35
C PHE A 128 -8.68 25.93 9.15
N LEU A 129 -7.36 25.91 9.38
CA LEU A 129 -6.64 26.95 10.11
C LEU A 129 -6.75 28.32 9.43
N PHE A 130 -6.67 28.38 8.09
CA PHE A 130 -6.92 29.60 7.33
C PHE A 130 -8.34 30.12 7.54
N ALA A 131 -9.36 29.26 7.49
CA ALA A 131 -10.75 29.62 7.77
C ALA A 131 -10.96 30.14 9.20
N GLN A 132 -10.14 29.69 10.16
CA GLN A 132 -10.09 30.21 11.53
C GLN A 132 -9.25 31.50 11.68
N GLY A 133 -8.75 32.07 10.58
CA GLY A 133 -7.96 33.30 10.58
C GLY A 133 -6.53 33.15 11.10
N LYS A 134 -5.98 31.92 11.18
CA LYS A 134 -4.61 31.67 11.64
C LYS A 134 -3.57 31.95 10.54
N ARG A 135 -2.33 32.22 10.94
CA ARG A 135 -1.17 32.32 10.05
C ARG A 135 -0.63 30.92 9.78
N VAL A 136 -0.75 30.45 8.54
CA VAL A 136 -0.35 29.10 8.14
C VAL A 136 0.72 29.16 7.07
N VAL A 137 1.91 28.66 7.38
CA VAL A 137 2.99 28.44 6.41
C VAL A 137 2.94 26.97 6.01
N PHE A 138 2.38 26.67 4.83
CA PHE A 138 2.24 25.30 4.33
C PHE A 138 3.27 25.00 3.24
N LEU A 139 4.10 23.98 3.50
CA LEU A 139 5.07 23.42 2.58
C LEU A 139 4.56 22.04 2.10
N PRO A 140 3.74 21.98 1.03
CA PRO A 140 3.39 20.72 0.40
C PRO A 140 4.62 20.12 -0.29
N GLU A 141 4.77 18.79 -0.24
CA GLU A 141 5.81 18.05 -0.96
C GLU A 141 7.22 18.62 -0.81
N CYS A 142 7.76 18.52 0.39
CA CYS A 142 9.03 19.15 0.73
C CYS A 142 10.23 18.71 -0.13
N HIS A 143 10.16 17.58 -0.87
CA HIS A 143 11.21 17.20 -1.80
C HIS A 143 11.40 18.23 -2.95
N LEU A 144 10.33 18.94 -3.35
CA LEU A 144 10.41 20.04 -4.33
C LEU A 144 11.08 21.29 -3.74
N VAL A 145 10.89 21.52 -2.43
CA VAL A 145 11.45 22.66 -1.70
C VAL A 145 12.99 22.60 -1.67
N ALA A 146 13.57 21.41 -1.73
CA ALA A 146 15.02 21.22 -1.73
C ALA A 146 15.72 21.78 -2.97
N GLU A 147 15.01 22.01 -4.09
CA GLU A 147 15.60 22.52 -5.33
C GLU A 147 15.92 24.04 -5.25
N ASP A 148 15.04 24.84 -4.65
CA ASP A 148 15.23 26.28 -4.42
C ASP A 148 14.59 26.75 -3.11
N PRO A 149 15.20 26.45 -1.95
CA PRO A 149 14.58 26.65 -0.65
C PRO A 149 14.11 28.08 -0.39
N ILE A 150 14.84 29.08 -0.89
CA ILE A 150 14.51 30.49 -0.67
C ILE A 150 13.26 30.87 -1.44
N PHE A 151 13.16 30.50 -2.72
CA PHE A 151 11.98 30.78 -3.54
C PHE A 151 10.72 30.12 -2.95
N TRP A 152 10.81 28.86 -2.55
CA TRP A 152 9.69 28.12 -1.97
C TRP A 152 9.26 28.69 -0.61
N LEU A 153 10.22 29.08 0.25
CA LEU A 153 9.90 29.75 1.51
C LEU A 153 9.24 31.12 1.28
N LYS A 154 9.67 31.92 0.29
CA LYS A 154 8.99 33.18 -0.04
C LYS A 154 7.52 32.97 -0.36
N LEU A 155 7.21 32.00 -1.22
CA LEU A 155 5.82 31.69 -1.58
C LEU A 155 5.01 31.17 -0.39
N ALA A 156 5.60 30.30 0.44
CA ALA A 156 4.94 29.75 1.60
C ALA A 156 4.64 30.81 2.68
N PHE A 157 5.51 31.81 2.83
CA PHE A 157 5.29 32.96 3.72
C PHE A 157 4.40 34.05 3.10
N ALA A 158 4.41 34.23 1.78
CA ALA A 158 3.63 35.28 1.14
C ALA A 158 2.12 35.11 1.35
N LEU A 159 1.61 33.88 1.30
CA LEU A 159 0.19 33.60 1.44
C LEU A 159 -0.38 33.97 2.83
N PRO A 160 0.15 33.48 3.96
CA PRO A 160 -0.40 33.79 5.27
C PRO A 160 -0.28 35.25 5.67
N PHE A 161 0.63 36.02 5.07
CA PHE A 161 0.83 37.44 5.37
C PHE A 161 0.32 38.37 4.27
N ALA A 162 -0.50 37.87 3.33
CA ALA A 162 -0.94 38.61 2.16
C ALA A 162 -1.70 39.92 2.48
N ASP A 163 -2.36 39.97 3.63
CA ASP A 163 -3.08 41.12 4.16
C ASP A 163 -2.18 42.19 4.80
N LEU A 164 -0.86 41.96 4.91
CA LEU A 164 0.12 42.88 5.48
C LEU A 164 1.16 43.29 4.43
N SER A 165 0.84 44.31 3.63
CA SER A 165 1.66 44.74 2.48
C SER A 165 3.15 44.95 2.81
N ASP A 166 3.47 45.67 3.89
CA ASP A 166 4.86 45.93 4.32
C ASP A 166 5.60 44.63 4.69
N THR A 167 4.88 43.68 5.28
CA THR A 167 5.45 42.39 5.69
C THR A 167 5.82 41.56 4.47
N ILE A 168 4.97 41.54 3.44
CA ILE A 168 5.22 40.80 2.20
C ILE A 168 6.40 41.40 1.45
N GLN A 169 6.46 42.73 1.32
CA GLN A 169 7.60 43.40 0.68
C GLN A 169 8.91 42.98 1.34
N ARG A 170 8.96 43.00 2.67
CA ARG A 170 10.09 42.51 3.44
C ARG A 170 10.41 41.03 3.18
N ILE A 171 9.40 40.14 3.16
CA ILE A 171 9.59 38.70 2.88
C ILE A 171 10.20 38.49 1.48
N LEU A 172 9.83 39.31 0.50
CA LEU A 172 10.36 39.19 -0.86
C LEU A 172 11.81 39.61 -1.02
N GLU A 173 12.31 40.41 -0.10
CA GLU A 173 13.71 40.81 -0.08
C GLU A 173 14.61 39.75 0.55
N PHE A 174 14.07 38.77 1.29
CA PHE A 174 14.87 37.73 1.96
C PHE A 174 15.71 36.95 0.95
N LYS A 175 16.97 36.70 1.30
CA LYS A 175 17.96 35.98 0.48
C LYS A 175 18.48 34.72 1.17
N THR A 176 18.22 34.59 2.47
CA THR A 176 18.76 33.53 3.32
C THR A 176 17.66 32.91 4.17
N ILE A 177 17.84 31.65 4.59
CA ILE A 177 16.91 30.98 5.50
C ILE A 177 16.91 31.67 6.88
N ASP A 178 18.05 32.21 7.32
CA ASP A 178 18.19 32.89 8.60
C ASP A 178 17.25 34.10 8.73
N GLU A 179 17.01 34.83 7.64
CA GLU A 179 16.04 35.94 7.64
C GLU A 179 14.60 35.46 7.92
N PHE A 180 14.22 34.28 7.40
CA PHE A 180 12.93 33.65 7.74
C PHE A 180 12.91 33.18 9.20
N ILE A 181 14.02 32.66 9.71
CA ILE A 181 14.16 32.23 11.11
C ILE A 181 13.95 33.42 12.04
N GLU A 182 14.66 34.53 11.80
CA GLU A 182 14.53 35.75 12.61
C GLU A 182 13.14 36.37 12.49
N PHE A 183 12.54 36.34 11.29
CA PHE A 183 11.16 36.76 11.10
C PHE A 183 10.18 35.91 11.93
N ALA A 184 10.28 34.59 11.88
CA ALA A 184 9.41 33.68 12.60
C ALA A 184 9.57 33.82 14.13
N ARG A 185 10.81 33.99 14.62
CA ARG A 185 11.09 34.23 16.05
C ARG A 185 10.55 35.58 16.54
N GLY A 186 10.61 36.60 15.70
CA GLY A 186 10.14 37.95 16.02
C GLY A 186 8.63 38.14 15.91
N SER A 187 7.90 37.15 15.36
CA SER A 187 6.45 37.24 15.18
C SER A 187 5.72 37.31 16.51
N ARG A 188 4.78 38.25 16.63
CA ARG A 188 3.85 38.34 17.77
C ARG A 188 2.63 37.43 17.63
N GLU A 189 2.35 36.99 16.42
CA GLU A 189 1.26 36.07 16.11
C GLU A 189 1.80 34.64 16.02
N ASP A 190 1.00 33.68 16.50
CA ASP A 190 1.28 32.26 16.35
C ASP A 190 1.29 31.88 14.86
N ILE A 191 2.40 31.31 14.40
CA ILE A 191 2.56 30.76 13.05
C ILE A 191 2.46 29.24 13.12
N TYR A 192 1.61 28.67 12.27
CA TYR A 192 1.42 27.24 12.10
C TYR A 192 2.20 26.78 10.86
N PHE A 193 3.30 26.08 11.09
CA PHE A 193 4.09 25.44 10.05
C PHE A 193 3.55 24.04 9.78
N LEU A 194 3.05 23.82 8.57
CA LEU A 194 2.61 22.53 8.10
C LEU A 194 3.61 22.03 7.05
N VAL A 195 4.27 20.90 7.32
CA VAL A 195 5.34 20.38 6.45
C VAL A 195 5.01 18.96 6.01
N ASP A 196 4.77 18.78 4.70
CA ASP A 196 4.41 17.47 4.17
C ASP A 196 5.63 16.69 3.66
N GLY A 197 5.85 15.51 4.24
CA GLY A 197 6.90 14.56 3.87
C GLY A 197 8.24 14.85 4.52
N LEU A 198 8.29 15.39 5.74
CA LEU A 198 9.51 15.88 6.39
C LEU A 198 10.68 14.90 6.30
N ASP A 199 10.41 13.59 6.39
CA ASP A 199 11.38 12.51 6.27
C ASP A 199 12.16 12.50 4.95
N GLN A 200 11.58 13.03 3.87
CA GLN A 200 12.16 13.12 2.53
C GLN A 200 13.17 14.27 2.37
N LEU A 201 13.24 15.18 3.35
CA LEU A 201 14.21 16.29 3.32
C LEU A 201 15.63 15.82 3.65
N GLN A 202 16.59 16.51 3.04
CA GLN A 202 18.00 16.36 3.41
C GLN A 202 18.23 16.81 4.86
N PRO A 203 19.18 16.18 5.59
CA PRO A 203 19.43 16.46 7.01
C PRO A 203 19.66 17.94 7.32
N ASP A 204 20.41 18.64 6.47
CA ASP A 204 20.73 20.06 6.68
C ASP A 204 19.47 20.92 6.63
N PHE A 205 18.58 20.67 5.65
CA PHE A 205 17.34 21.43 5.54
C PHE A 205 16.33 21.05 6.64
N LYS A 206 16.30 19.79 7.09
CA LYS A 206 15.55 19.39 8.30
C LYS A 206 15.99 20.19 9.53
N ALA A 207 17.30 20.40 9.70
CA ALA A 207 17.83 21.21 10.80
C ALA A 207 17.42 22.69 10.69
N SER A 208 17.42 23.23 9.46
CA SER A 208 16.91 24.58 9.19
C SER A 208 15.42 24.73 9.53
N ILE A 209 14.57 23.77 9.13
CA ILE A 209 13.14 23.76 9.50
C ILE A 209 12.94 23.65 11.01
N SER A 210 13.72 22.81 11.70
CA SER A 210 13.65 22.71 13.16
C SER A 210 13.98 24.06 13.83
N THR A 211 14.99 24.76 13.31
CA THR A 211 15.40 26.07 13.84
C THR A 211 14.34 27.14 13.55
N LEU A 212 13.82 27.17 12.32
CA LEU A 212 12.74 28.05 11.88
C LEU A 212 11.48 27.93 12.73
N THR A 213 11.16 26.72 13.18
CA THR A 213 9.94 26.41 13.93
C THR A 213 10.16 26.30 15.44
N SER A 214 11.34 26.67 15.94
CA SER A 214 11.73 26.52 17.35
C SER A 214 10.81 27.24 18.34
N SER A 215 10.18 28.34 17.94
CA SER A 215 9.25 29.14 18.75
C SER A 215 7.80 29.10 18.24
N GLN A 216 7.51 28.24 17.26
CA GLN A 216 6.25 28.24 16.51
C GLN A 216 5.65 26.83 16.44
N PHE A 217 4.39 26.70 16.02
CA PHE A 217 3.73 25.40 15.92
C PHE A 217 4.23 24.65 14.68
N LEU A 218 4.77 23.44 14.87
CA LEU A 218 5.16 22.56 13.77
C LEU A 218 4.27 21.32 13.73
N ILE A 219 3.58 21.13 12.62
CA ILE A 219 2.83 19.92 12.30
C ILE A 219 3.40 19.35 11.01
N TYR A 220 3.79 18.08 11.00
CA TYR A 220 4.43 17.50 9.82
C TYR A 220 3.99 16.06 9.56
N SER A 221 4.07 15.61 8.32
CA SER A 221 3.84 14.21 7.97
C SER A 221 5.16 13.44 7.85
N THR A 222 5.13 12.16 8.22
CA THR A 222 6.27 11.24 8.08
C THR A 222 5.79 9.78 8.01
N TYR A 223 6.62 8.88 7.48
CA TYR A 223 6.39 7.43 7.57
C TYR A 223 6.80 6.85 8.93
N ALA A 224 7.87 7.37 9.53
CA ALA A 224 8.39 6.91 10.81
C ALA A 224 8.87 8.09 11.65
N LEU A 225 8.87 7.92 12.96
CA LEU A 225 9.52 8.89 13.84
C LEU A 225 11.03 8.68 13.74
N ASP A 226 11.75 9.74 13.38
CA ASP A 226 13.20 9.79 13.51
C ASP A 226 13.54 9.77 15.01
N THR A 227 13.80 8.59 15.58
CA THR A 227 14.23 8.45 16.98
C THR A 227 15.61 9.07 17.24
N TYR A 228 16.33 9.47 16.19
CA TYR A 228 17.73 9.88 16.26
C TYR A 228 18.03 11.28 15.72
N SER A 229 17.02 12.11 15.41
CA SER A 229 17.32 13.51 15.03
C SER A 229 17.67 14.32 16.28
N PRO A 230 18.94 14.69 16.52
CA PRO A 230 19.33 15.40 17.74
C PRO A 230 18.84 16.85 17.74
N THR A 231 18.38 17.35 16.59
CA THR A 231 18.00 18.75 16.37
C THR A 231 16.50 19.00 16.52
N MET A 232 15.66 17.96 16.54
CA MET A 232 14.21 18.10 16.71
C MET A 232 13.76 17.79 18.14
N ARG A 233 12.88 18.64 18.67
CA ARG A 233 12.14 18.37 19.91
C ARG A 233 11.35 17.08 19.76
N ARG A 234 11.15 16.36 20.88
CA ARG A 234 10.37 15.11 20.90
C ARG A 234 8.96 15.40 20.38
N ALA A 235 8.65 14.88 19.20
CA ALA A 235 7.36 15.08 18.57
C ALA A 235 6.26 14.25 19.27
N LEU A 236 5.05 14.78 19.26
CA LEU A 236 3.82 14.08 19.65
C LEU A 236 3.27 13.34 18.42
N PRO A 237 3.31 12.00 18.38
CA PRO A 237 2.87 11.27 17.21
C PRO A 237 1.36 11.08 17.19
N ILE A 238 0.75 11.41 16.06
CA ILE A 238 -0.61 11.04 15.69
C ILE A 238 -0.52 9.96 14.63
N ARG A 239 -0.90 8.73 14.98
CA ARG A 239 -0.89 7.63 14.02
C ARG A 239 -2.12 7.72 13.12
N ILE A 240 -1.89 7.94 11.85
CA ILE A 240 -2.92 7.94 10.82
C ILE A 240 -3.18 6.48 10.44
N PRO A 241 -4.45 6.01 10.48
CA PRO A 241 -4.80 4.69 10.00
C PRO A 241 -4.37 4.51 8.54
N SER A 242 -3.68 3.40 8.25
CA SER A 242 -3.12 3.11 6.93
C SER A 242 -4.20 3.10 5.83
N GLY A 243 -5.35 2.49 6.12
CA GLY A 243 -6.55 2.49 5.30
C GLY A 243 -7.70 3.27 5.90
N MET A 244 -8.74 3.49 5.11
CA MET A 244 -10.04 3.94 5.61
C MET A 244 -10.68 2.87 6.49
N SER A 245 -11.39 3.27 7.54
CA SER A 245 -12.28 2.34 8.26
C SER A 245 -13.39 1.82 7.34
N SER A 246 -14.02 0.69 7.66
CA SER A 246 -15.12 0.15 6.85
C SER A 246 -16.29 1.15 6.68
N SER A 247 -16.54 2.00 7.68
CA SER A 247 -17.50 3.10 7.57
C SER A 247 -17.01 4.21 6.63
N GLU A 248 -15.75 4.63 6.74
CA GLU A 248 -15.16 5.63 5.83
C GLU A 248 -15.16 5.14 4.39
N LEU A 249 -14.79 3.88 4.16
CA LEU A 249 -14.80 3.24 2.85
C LEU A 249 -16.21 3.19 2.26
N THR A 250 -17.23 2.88 3.07
CA THR A 250 -18.63 2.89 2.63
C THR A 250 -19.06 4.26 2.12
N TYR A 251 -18.70 5.34 2.83
CA TYR A 251 -19.01 6.70 2.38
C TYR A 251 -18.18 7.11 1.17
N TRP A 252 -16.90 6.73 1.11
CA TRP A 252 -16.05 6.97 -0.04
C TRP A 252 -16.66 6.37 -1.32
N MET A 253 -17.06 5.10 -1.26
CA MET A 253 -17.72 4.41 -2.38
C MET A 253 -19.01 5.13 -2.82
N ARG A 254 -19.78 5.68 -1.88
CA ARG A 254 -21.01 6.44 -2.19
C ARG A 254 -20.71 7.78 -2.86
N HIS A 255 -19.75 8.54 -2.33
CA HIS A 255 -19.38 9.85 -2.87
C HIS A 255 -18.80 9.76 -4.28
N PHE A 256 -18.05 8.68 -4.56
CA PHE A 256 -17.34 8.51 -5.81
C PHE A 256 -17.97 7.45 -6.74
N GLN A 257 -19.19 6.98 -6.46
CA GLN A 257 -19.83 5.89 -7.21
C GLN A 257 -19.83 6.09 -8.74
N SER A 258 -20.05 7.33 -9.20
CA SER A 258 -20.07 7.66 -10.63
C SER A 258 -18.69 7.67 -11.30
N GLN A 259 -17.62 7.72 -10.51
CA GLN A 259 -16.23 7.73 -10.97
C GLN A 259 -15.58 6.35 -10.86
N LEU A 260 -16.32 5.33 -10.43
CA LEU A 260 -15.78 3.99 -10.24
C LEU A 260 -16.21 3.05 -11.38
N PRO A 261 -15.52 1.90 -11.54
CA PRO A 261 -15.99 0.82 -12.39
C PRO A 261 -17.41 0.36 -12.02
N THR A 262 -18.13 -0.17 -13.00
CA THR A 262 -19.41 -0.88 -12.79
C THR A 262 -19.18 -2.27 -12.19
N ASP A 263 -20.23 -2.85 -11.62
CA ASP A 263 -20.22 -4.18 -11.00
C ASP A 263 -19.16 -4.38 -9.90
N ILE A 264 -18.95 -3.35 -9.08
CA ILE A 264 -18.16 -3.49 -7.84
C ILE A 264 -18.94 -4.35 -6.84
N THR A 265 -18.91 -5.65 -7.10
CA THR A 265 -19.42 -6.71 -6.26
C THR A 265 -18.23 -7.35 -5.55
N GLY A 266 -17.60 -6.57 -4.68
CA GLY A 266 -16.37 -7.01 -4.01
C GLY A 266 -15.69 -5.92 -3.22
N ILE A 267 -16.43 -5.19 -2.36
CA ILE A 267 -15.81 -4.29 -1.36
C ILE A 267 -14.73 -5.07 -0.59
N ASP A 268 -15.05 -6.30 -0.16
CA ASP A 268 -14.12 -7.19 0.53
C ASP A 268 -12.85 -7.48 -0.27
N PHE A 269 -12.95 -7.58 -1.60
CA PHE A 269 -11.80 -7.82 -2.46
C PHE A 269 -10.93 -6.56 -2.61
N ILE A 270 -11.57 -5.40 -2.84
CA ILE A 270 -10.88 -4.12 -2.91
C ILE A 270 -10.22 -3.80 -1.57
N GLU A 271 -10.91 -4.03 -0.45
CA GLU A 271 -10.39 -3.85 0.90
C GLU A 271 -9.24 -4.82 1.19
N SER A 272 -9.38 -6.11 0.84
CA SER A 272 -8.30 -7.11 0.94
C SER A 272 -7.04 -6.68 0.18
N PHE A 273 -7.22 -6.23 -1.06
CA PHE A 273 -6.13 -5.98 -1.98
C PHE A 273 -5.47 -4.62 -1.76
N THR A 274 -6.26 -3.56 -1.61
CA THR A 274 -5.79 -2.18 -1.44
C THR A 274 -5.59 -1.80 0.02
N GLY A 275 -6.11 -2.58 0.98
CA GLY A 275 -6.13 -2.20 2.39
C GLY A 275 -7.03 -1.01 2.70
N GLY A 276 -7.90 -0.60 1.77
CA GLY A 276 -8.67 0.64 1.89
C GLY A 276 -7.80 1.90 1.82
N ILE A 277 -6.60 1.81 1.24
CA ILE A 277 -5.65 2.93 1.16
C ILE A 277 -6.16 3.96 0.15
N PRO A 278 -6.38 5.23 0.56
CA PRO A 278 -6.95 6.27 -0.30
C PRO A 278 -6.26 6.43 -1.66
N SER A 279 -4.93 6.45 -1.72
CA SER A 279 -4.22 6.64 -3.00
C SER A 279 -4.36 5.46 -3.96
N LEU A 280 -4.52 4.24 -3.44
CA LEU A 280 -4.76 3.05 -4.26
C LEU A 280 -6.20 3.01 -4.74
N LEU A 281 -7.14 3.39 -3.87
CA LEU A 281 -8.55 3.49 -4.22
C LEU A 281 -8.78 4.53 -5.33
N SER A 282 -8.14 5.70 -5.26
CA SER A 282 -8.29 6.75 -6.27
C SER A 282 -7.78 6.36 -7.65
N GLN A 283 -6.88 5.37 -7.77
CA GLN A 283 -6.45 4.84 -9.08
C GLN A 283 -7.62 4.17 -9.83
N LEU A 284 -8.68 3.75 -9.14
CA LEU A 284 -9.88 3.19 -9.79
C LEU A 284 -10.62 4.23 -10.65
N PHE A 285 -10.39 5.52 -10.41
CA PHE A 285 -11.02 6.58 -11.19
C PHE A 285 -10.60 6.58 -12.66
N GLU A 286 -9.44 5.99 -12.99
CA GLU A 286 -8.98 5.84 -14.37
C GLU A 286 -9.88 4.90 -15.19
N PHE A 287 -10.69 4.06 -14.54
CA PHE A 287 -11.51 3.01 -15.15
C PHE A 287 -13.02 3.27 -14.97
N ALA A 288 -13.40 4.55 -14.79
CA ALA A 288 -14.78 4.94 -14.58
C ALA A 288 -15.70 4.44 -15.71
N GLY A 289 -16.76 3.73 -15.35
CA GLY A 289 -17.74 3.19 -16.31
C GLY A 289 -17.36 1.85 -16.95
N GLU A 290 -16.15 1.33 -16.75
CA GLU A 290 -15.74 -0.01 -17.20
C GLU A 290 -16.21 -1.10 -16.23
N VAL A 291 -16.20 -2.38 -16.62
CA VAL A 291 -16.56 -3.49 -15.72
C VAL A 291 -15.35 -3.87 -14.87
N LEU A 292 -15.49 -3.91 -13.54
CA LEU A 292 -14.36 -4.16 -12.63
C LEU A 292 -13.53 -5.39 -13.03
N SER A 293 -14.18 -6.53 -13.31
CA SER A 293 -13.49 -7.78 -13.65
C SER A 293 -12.59 -7.70 -14.88
N GLU A 294 -12.89 -6.80 -15.82
CA GLU A 294 -12.12 -6.59 -17.04
C GLU A 294 -10.91 -5.68 -16.79
N VAL A 295 -11.06 -4.71 -15.90
CA VAL A 295 -10.02 -3.72 -15.58
C VAL A 295 -9.12 -4.11 -14.42
N LEU A 296 -9.42 -5.19 -13.68
CA LEU A 296 -8.58 -5.65 -12.57
C LEU A 296 -7.13 -5.90 -12.99
N GLY A 297 -6.89 -6.47 -14.18
CA GLY A 297 -5.54 -6.68 -14.71
C GLY A 297 -4.83 -5.34 -14.94
N PRO A 298 -5.36 -4.47 -15.84
CA PRO A 298 -4.82 -3.13 -16.08
C PRO A 298 -4.60 -2.30 -14.80
N TYR A 299 -5.58 -2.29 -13.88
CA TYR A 299 -5.49 -1.60 -12.60
C TYR A 299 -4.28 -2.07 -11.78
N ARG A 300 -4.05 -3.39 -11.70
CA ARG A 300 -2.91 -3.98 -10.98
C ARG A 300 -1.58 -3.70 -11.64
N SER A 301 -1.54 -3.56 -12.96
CA SER A 301 -0.35 -3.17 -13.71
C SER A 301 -0.18 -1.65 -13.80
N GLY A 302 -0.99 -0.89 -13.07
CA GLY A 302 -0.90 0.56 -12.99
C GLY A 302 0.45 1.04 -12.45
N ARG A 303 0.83 2.28 -12.81
CA ARG A 303 2.13 2.87 -12.43
C ARG A 303 2.35 2.92 -10.92
N GLU A 304 1.29 3.18 -10.16
CA GLU A 304 1.36 3.23 -8.70
C GLU A 304 1.68 1.87 -8.08
N PHE A 305 1.01 0.82 -8.58
CA PHE A 305 1.24 -0.56 -8.16
C PHE A 305 2.66 -1.03 -8.49
N GLN A 306 3.13 -0.74 -9.71
CA GLN A 306 4.49 -1.05 -10.12
C GLN A 306 5.51 -0.33 -9.23
N THR A 307 5.25 0.95 -8.90
CA THR A 307 6.12 1.74 -8.03
C THR A 307 6.21 1.15 -6.63
N ILE A 308 5.09 0.70 -6.05
CA ILE A 308 5.09 0.01 -4.75
C ILE A 308 5.87 -1.30 -4.85
N ALA A 309 5.62 -2.10 -5.90
CA ALA A 309 6.31 -3.36 -6.10
C ALA A 309 7.82 -3.17 -6.21
N ASP A 310 8.28 -2.20 -7.01
CA ASP A 310 9.68 -1.89 -7.22
C ASP A 310 10.34 -1.41 -5.93
N ASN A 311 9.71 -0.50 -5.19
CA ASN A 311 10.20 -0.02 -3.89
C ASN A 311 10.39 -1.16 -2.88
N VAL A 312 9.41 -2.08 -2.81
CA VAL A 312 9.43 -3.20 -1.89
C VAL A 312 10.51 -4.22 -2.27
N VAL A 313 10.66 -4.50 -3.57
CA VAL A 313 11.72 -5.38 -4.10
C VAL A 313 13.09 -4.77 -3.88
N GLU A 314 13.26 -3.47 -4.11
CA GLU A 314 14.52 -2.74 -3.87
C GLU A 314 14.91 -2.82 -2.39
N PHE A 315 13.97 -2.55 -1.49
CA PHE A 315 14.21 -2.67 -0.05
C PHE A 315 14.63 -4.09 0.33
N HIS A 316 13.92 -5.11 -0.17
CA HIS A 316 14.22 -6.51 0.11
C HIS A 316 15.59 -6.94 -0.46
N THR A 317 15.96 -6.48 -1.65
CA THR A 317 17.29 -6.73 -2.22
C THR A 317 18.40 -6.13 -1.34
N GLY A 318 18.13 -5.00 -0.67
CA GLY A 318 19.02 -4.42 0.33
C GLY A 318 19.25 -5.34 1.55
N VAL A 319 18.24 -6.11 1.95
CA VAL A 319 18.30 -7.06 3.09
C VAL A 319 19.31 -8.18 2.84
N GLU A 320 19.54 -8.58 1.59
CA GLU A 320 20.54 -9.61 1.26
C GLU A 320 21.95 -9.23 1.72
N LYS A 321 22.24 -7.93 1.85
CA LYS A 321 23.53 -7.40 2.29
C LYS A 321 23.70 -7.38 3.81
N LEU A 322 22.63 -7.64 4.57
CA LEU A 322 22.66 -7.66 6.03
C LEU A 322 23.39 -8.90 6.57
N ASP A 323 23.94 -8.78 7.78
CA ASP A 323 24.46 -9.92 8.51
C ASP A 323 23.34 -10.91 8.89
N GLN A 324 23.72 -12.14 9.24
CA GLN A 324 22.75 -13.20 9.54
C GLN A 324 21.80 -12.88 10.71
N VAL A 325 22.29 -12.15 11.72
CA VAL A 325 21.45 -11.75 12.86
C VAL A 325 20.42 -10.73 12.38
N SER A 326 20.84 -9.72 11.62
CA SER A 326 19.96 -8.70 11.06
C SER A 326 18.93 -9.30 10.07
N LYS A 327 19.32 -10.30 9.26
CA LYS A 327 18.38 -11.04 8.40
C LYS A 327 17.34 -11.81 9.21
N SER A 328 17.75 -12.54 10.24
CA SER A 328 16.83 -13.24 11.14
C SER A 328 15.84 -12.27 11.79
N ARG A 329 16.30 -11.07 12.19
CA ARG A 329 15.44 -10.01 12.73
C ARG A 329 14.44 -9.50 11.69
N TYR A 330 14.89 -9.23 10.47
CA TYR A 330 14.04 -8.82 9.36
C TYR A 330 12.92 -9.85 9.12
N HIS A 331 13.24 -11.14 9.02
CA HIS A 331 12.25 -12.19 8.83
C HIS A 331 11.25 -12.28 9.99
N SER A 332 11.72 -12.09 11.24
CA SER A 332 10.83 -12.06 12.40
C SER A 332 9.84 -10.88 12.35
N LEU A 333 10.30 -9.69 11.93
CA LEU A 333 9.45 -8.51 11.79
C LEU A 333 8.43 -8.67 10.66
N LEU A 334 8.87 -9.14 9.48
CA LEU A 334 7.95 -9.38 8.37
C LEU A 334 6.91 -10.45 8.70
N ARG A 335 7.31 -11.55 9.34
CA ARG A 335 6.35 -12.56 9.79
C ARG A 335 5.30 -11.96 10.70
N ALA A 336 5.70 -11.15 11.68
CA ALA A 336 4.76 -10.44 12.56
C ALA A 336 3.77 -9.58 11.74
N CYS A 337 4.27 -8.81 10.77
CA CYS A 337 3.46 -7.99 9.87
C CYS A 337 2.50 -8.78 8.98
N PHE A 338 2.87 -9.99 8.58
CA PHE A 338 2.07 -10.83 7.69
C PHE A 338 1.03 -11.65 8.45
N THR A 339 1.21 -11.79 9.77
CA THR A 339 0.36 -12.60 10.64
C THR A 339 -0.47 -11.75 11.62
N GLU A 340 -0.29 -10.43 11.64
CA GLU A 340 -0.90 -9.53 12.65
C GLU A 340 -0.55 -9.94 14.09
N THR A 341 0.69 -10.40 14.29
CA THR A 341 1.19 -10.86 15.60
C THR A 341 2.29 -9.95 16.14
N VAL A 342 2.62 -10.12 17.42
CA VAL A 342 3.78 -9.46 18.03
C VAL A 342 5.05 -10.21 17.60
N PRO A 343 6.12 -9.53 17.17
CA PRO A 343 7.37 -10.21 16.82
C PRO A 343 7.94 -10.96 18.03
N GLU A 344 8.46 -12.16 17.79
CA GLU A 344 9.05 -13.02 18.84
C GLU A 344 10.16 -12.33 19.61
N ILE A 345 10.87 -11.40 18.95
CA ILE A 345 11.87 -10.58 19.57
C ILE A 345 11.41 -9.12 19.54
N ARG A 346 11.11 -8.58 20.73
CA ARG A 346 10.75 -7.17 20.90
C ARG A 346 12.00 -6.32 20.70
N PHE A 347 12.07 -5.64 19.58
CA PHE A 347 13.12 -4.65 19.33
C PHE A 347 12.55 -3.25 19.47
N GLY A 348 13.37 -2.30 19.94
CA GLY A 348 13.11 -0.90 19.63
C GLY A 348 12.96 -0.80 18.12
N ALA A 349 11.88 -0.17 17.64
CA ALA A 349 11.52 -0.10 16.24
C ALA A 349 12.66 0.52 15.41
N ASN A 350 13.60 -0.32 14.96
CA ASN A 350 14.66 0.13 14.08
C ASN A 350 14.09 0.14 12.68
N ALA A 351 13.68 1.33 12.22
CA ALA A 351 13.16 1.56 10.88
C ALA A 351 14.16 1.17 9.76
N ALA A 352 15.40 0.82 10.08
CA ALA A 352 16.35 0.24 9.12
C ALA A 352 16.03 -1.23 8.76
N LEU A 353 15.24 -1.94 9.58
CA LEU A 353 14.93 -3.37 9.40
C LEU A 353 13.54 -3.63 8.81
N TYR A 354 12.76 -2.60 8.49
CA TYR A 354 11.51 -2.74 7.76
C TYR A 354 11.19 -1.43 7.06
N ASP A 355 10.46 -1.48 5.96
CA ASP A 355 10.04 -0.27 5.27
C ASP A 355 8.77 0.33 5.93
N PRO A 356 8.84 1.47 6.64
CA PRO A 356 7.69 2.06 7.32
C PRO A 356 6.62 2.59 6.36
N ARG A 357 6.93 2.67 5.06
CA ARG A 357 5.94 2.99 4.02
C ARG A 357 4.90 1.88 3.89
N TYR A 358 5.27 0.63 4.17
CA TYR A 358 4.47 -0.56 3.86
C TYR A 358 4.23 -1.49 5.05
N PHE A 359 5.00 -1.33 6.13
CA PHE A 359 4.87 -2.11 7.35
C PHE A 359 4.84 -1.20 8.57
N TYR A 360 4.00 -1.51 9.54
CA TYR A 360 3.87 -0.72 10.76
C TYR A 360 3.52 -1.58 11.96
N PHE A 361 3.66 -1.02 13.16
CA PHE A 361 3.30 -1.68 14.41
C PHE A 361 2.27 -0.83 15.17
N ASP A 362 1.22 -1.48 15.67
CA ASP A 362 0.17 -0.79 16.44
C ASP A 362 0.59 -0.51 17.89
N SER A 363 -0.34 -0.01 18.71
CA SER A 363 -0.09 0.25 20.15
C SER A 363 0.20 -1.02 20.96
N ASP A 364 -0.30 -2.17 20.52
CA ASP A 364 -0.09 -3.46 21.18
C ASP A 364 1.23 -4.12 20.72
N GLY A 365 1.91 -3.51 19.76
CA GLY A 365 3.15 -3.99 19.16
C GLY A 365 2.92 -5.10 18.14
N LYS A 366 1.70 -5.30 17.64
CA LYS A 366 1.44 -6.23 16.54
C LYS A 366 1.90 -5.59 15.25
N GLY A 367 2.57 -6.37 14.42
CA GLY A 367 2.98 -5.94 13.09
C GLY A 367 1.81 -5.97 12.12
N HIS A 368 1.80 -5.07 11.16
CA HIS A 368 0.79 -4.97 10.11
C HIS A 368 1.44 -4.72 8.76
N CYS A 369 0.87 -5.32 7.71
CA CYS A 369 1.17 -5.00 6.32
C CYS A 369 0.05 -4.11 5.76
N VAL A 370 0.40 -3.06 5.04
CA VAL A 370 -0.56 -2.04 4.60
C VAL A 370 -1.68 -2.56 3.70
N CYS A 371 -1.39 -3.54 2.84
CA CYS A 371 -2.37 -4.08 1.91
C CYS A 371 -1.97 -5.46 1.36
N GLY A 372 -2.93 -6.13 0.69
CA GLY A 372 -2.71 -7.42 0.03
C GLY A 372 -1.64 -7.36 -1.05
N LEU A 373 -1.57 -6.27 -1.82
CA LEU A 373 -0.54 -6.09 -2.86
C LEU A 373 0.88 -6.26 -2.31
N VAL A 374 1.21 -5.59 -1.20
CA VAL A 374 2.55 -5.67 -0.61
C VAL A 374 2.83 -7.11 -0.15
N ARG A 375 1.84 -7.81 0.42
CA ARG A 375 1.98 -9.23 0.76
C ARG A 375 2.28 -10.07 -0.48
N ASP A 376 1.55 -9.86 -1.58
CA ASP A 376 1.72 -10.62 -2.82
C ASP A 376 3.10 -10.42 -3.46
N VAL A 377 3.68 -9.22 -3.35
CA VAL A 377 5.02 -8.92 -3.88
C VAL A 377 6.13 -9.58 -3.07
N VAL A 378 6.03 -9.54 -1.74
CA VAL A 378 7.08 -10.01 -0.83
C VAL A 378 7.04 -11.51 -0.60
N THR A 379 5.84 -12.11 -0.64
CA THR A 379 5.66 -13.55 -0.36
C THR A 379 6.52 -14.45 -1.25
N PRO A 380 6.56 -14.26 -2.59
CA PRO A 380 7.48 -14.99 -3.46
C PRO A 380 8.94 -14.92 -3.03
N LEU A 381 9.39 -13.73 -2.58
CA LEU A 381 10.77 -13.50 -2.15
C LEU A 381 11.08 -14.30 -0.87
N LEU A 382 10.21 -14.19 0.13
CA LEU A 382 10.34 -14.93 1.39
C LEU A 382 10.31 -16.45 1.22
N ARG A 383 9.54 -16.94 0.24
CA ARG A 383 9.43 -18.38 -0.04
C ARG A 383 10.71 -19.00 -0.57
N ILE A 384 11.52 -18.21 -1.26
CA ILE A 384 12.84 -18.64 -1.76
C ILE A 384 13.84 -18.68 -0.60
N ASP A 385 13.76 -17.72 0.31
CA ASP A 385 14.73 -17.56 1.40
C ASP A 385 14.53 -18.55 2.57
N VAL A 386 13.27 -18.83 2.96
CA VAL A 386 12.96 -19.59 4.17
C VAL A 386 11.77 -20.55 3.94
N LEU A 387 12.08 -21.81 3.64
CA LEU A 387 11.12 -22.83 3.19
C LEU A 387 9.98 -23.11 4.21
N ASP A 388 10.28 -23.08 5.50
CA ASP A 388 9.37 -23.43 6.61
C ASP A 388 8.69 -22.21 7.28
N LEU A 389 8.99 -20.99 6.82
CA LEU A 389 8.53 -19.73 7.42
C LEU A 389 7.02 -19.70 7.68
N PHE A 390 6.25 -20.19 6.71
CA PHE A 390 4.78 -20.17 6.69
C PHE A 390 4.12 -21.26 7.53
N THR A 391 4.90 -22.11 8.19
CA THR A 391 4.41 -23.22 9.02
C THR A 391 4.77 -23.06 10.50
N THR A 392 5.18 -21.87 10.92
CA THR A 392 5.43 -21.54 12.33
C THR A 392 4.13 -21.26 13.09
N ASP A 393 4.17 -21.29 14.42
CA ASP A 393 3.00 -21.07 15.29
C ASP A 393 2.29 -19.72 15.06
N ALA A 394 3.04 -18.69 14.66
CA ALA A 394 2.50 -17.38 14.33
C ALA A 394 1.45 -17.45 13.20
N TRP A 395 1.67 -18.28 12.17
CA TRP A 395 0.74 -18.43 11.05
C TRP A 395 -0.54 -19.14 11.48
N TYR A 396 -0.43 -20.17 12.32
CA TYR A 396 -1.61 -20.83 12.89
C TYR A 396 -2.39 -19.91 13.85
N SER A 397 -1.69 -19.05 14.60
CA SER A 397 -2.32 -18.00 15.39
C SER A 397 -3.07 -17.02 14.50
N ALA A 398 -2.47 -16.62 13.37
CA ALA A 398 -3.08 -15.69 12.43
C ALA A 398 -4.42 -16.20 11.89
N VAL A 399 -4.50 -17.51 11.62
CA VAL A 399 -5.74 -18.16 11.19
C VAL A 399 -6.86 -18.01 12.23
N ARG A 400 -6.53 -17.97 13.53
CA ARG A 400 -7.52 -17.86 14.62
C ARG A 400 -7.95 -16.42 14.89
N SER A 401 -6.99 -15.51 14.96
CA SER A 401 -7.18 -14.22 15.62
C SER A 401 -7.02 -12.99 14.73
N SER A 402 -6.53 -13.16 13.50
CA SER A 402 -6.28 -12.02 12.60
C SER A 402 -7.51 -11.67 11.77
N SER A 403 -7.41 -10.54 11.07
CA SER A 403 -8.41 -10.07 10.11
C SER A 403 -8.78 -11.15 9.08
N PRO A 404 -10.02 -11.15 8.53
CA PRO A 404 -10.45 -12.15 7.55
C PRO A 404 -9.48 -12.32 6.38
N HIS A 405 -8.96 -11.22 5.84
CA HIS A 405 -8.04 -11.24 4.71
C HIS A 405 -6.67 -11.84 5.07
N VAL A 406 -6.15 -11.56 6.28
CA VAL A 406 -4.88 -12.15 6.75
C VAL A 406 -5.07 -13.64 7.08
N ARG A 407 -6.23 -14.03 7.60
CA ARG A 407 -6.59 -15.44 7.81
C ARG A 407 -6.62 -16.22 6.51
N ASP A 408 -7.31 -15.72 5.51
CA ASP A 408 -7.42 -16.36 4.19
C ASP A 408 -6.03 -16.50 3.55
N PHE A 409 -5.25 -15.43 3.59
CA PHE A 409 -3.87 -15.42 3.15
C PHE A 409 -3.02 -16.46 3.91
N ALA A 410 -3.13 -16.54 5.25
CA ALA A 410 -2.38 -17.49 6.07
C ALA A 410 -2.75 -18.96 5.75
N ILE A 411 -4.04 -19.27 5.55
CA ILE A 411 -4.51 -20.60 5.13
C ILE A 411 -3.83 -21.01 3.82
N VAL A 412 -3.87 -20.14 2.81
CA VAL A 412 -3.23 -20.38 1.51
C VAL A 412 -1.74 -20.61 1.71
N GLN A 413 -1.07 -19.75 2.49
CA GLN A 413 0.38 -19.85 2.62
C GLN A 413 0.83 -21.12 3.35
N ILE A 414 0.11 -21.56 4.40
CA ILE A 414 0.36 -22.82 5.12
C ILE A 414 0.19 -24.01 4.17
N CYS A 415 -0.92 -24.07 3.44
CA CYS A 415 -1.21 -25.15 2.49
C CYS A 415 -0.12 -25.27 1.42
N LEU A 416 0.28 -24.16 0.80
CA LEU A 416 1.33 -24.16 -0.22
C LEU A 416 2.68 -24.64 0.34
N SER A 417 3.06 -24.23 1.55
CA SER A 417 4.29 -24.70 2.17
C SER A 417 4.25 -26.20 2.49
N ARG A 418 3.11 -26.72 2.99
CA ARG A 418 2.96 -28.17 3.22
C ARG A 418 3.00 -28.98 1.93
N ILE A 419 2.36 -28.49 0.88
CA ILE A 419 2.40 -29.12 -0.45
C ILE A 419 3.83 -29.14 -0.99
N GLY A 420 4.56 -28.03 -0.85
CA GLY A 420 5.97 -27.95 -1.24
C GLY A 420 6.86 -28.94 -0.48
N MET A 421 6.62 -29.13 0.83
CA MET A 421 7.42 -30.03 1.67
C MET A 421 7.08 -31.52 1.50
N GLY A 422 5.81 -31.87 1.27
CA GLY A 422 5.35 -33.27 1.37
C GLY A 422 4.27 -33.69 0.36
N GLY A 423 3.99 -32.88 -0.66
CA GLY A 423 2.99 -33.21 -1.68
C GLY A 423 1.53 -32.95 -1.27
N LEU A 424 0.60 -33.41 -2.11
CA LEU A 424 -0.82 -33.03 -2.03
C LEU A 424 -1.58 -33.66 -0.86
N THR A 425 -1.05 -34.69 -0.21
CA THR A 425 -1.65 -35.32 0.96
C THR A 425 -0.56 -35.87 1.89
N GLN A 426 -0.88 -36.13 3.16
CA GLN A 426 0.07 -36.82 4.05
C GLN A 426 0.46 -38.22 3.56
N ALA A 427 -0.41 -38.88 2.78
CA ALA A 427 -0.06 -40.16 2.15
C ALA A 427 0.97 -39.99 1.02
N ASP A 428 1.03 -38.81 0.40
CA ASP A 428 2.07 -38.42 -0.56
C ASP A 428 3.40 -38.00 0.12
N ALA A 429 3.40 -37.83 1.45
CA ALA A 429 4.54 -37.31 2.23
C ALA A 429 5.76 -38.26 2.34
N GLN A 430 5.72 -39.40 1.65
CA GLN A 430 6.92 -40.18 1.35
C GLN A 430 7.70 -39.64 0.14
N GLY A 431 7.17 -38.61 -0.54
CA GLY A 431 7.82 -37.94 -1.67
C GLY A 431 8.92 -36.96 -1.24
N ASN A 432 9.86 -36.70 -2.16
CA ASN A 432 10.86 -35.64 -1.99
C ASN A 432 10.20 -34.25 -2.03
N ALA A 433 10.77 -33.29 -1.29
CA ALA A 433 10.36 -31.89 -1.35
C ALA A 433 10.35 -31.38 -2.80
N MET A 434 9.28 -30.65 -3.16
CA MET A 434 9.13 -30.08 -4.49
C MET A 434 10.08 -28.90 -4.66
N ARG A 435 10.63 -28.76 -5.87
CA ARG A 435 11.39 -27.57 -6.22
C ARG A 435 10.42 -26.41 -6.43
N MET A 436 10.60 -25.32 -5.71
CA MET A 436 9.72 -24.16 -5.81
C MET A 436 10.22 -23.19 -6.88
N CYS A 437 9.30 -22.61 -7.63
CA CYS A 437 9.61 -21.50 -8.53
C CYS A 437 8.44 -20.52 -8.61
N THR A 438 8.74 -19.27 -8.89
CA THR A 438 7.75 -18.19 -9.06
C THR A 438 7.85 -17.63 -10.47
N PHE A 439 6.75 -17.24 -11.09
CA PHE A 439 6.78 -16.72 -12.47
C PHE A 439 5.78 -15.58 -12.72
N ARG A 440 6.16 -14.57 -13.52
CA ARG A 440 5.31 -13.42 -13.87
C ARG A 440 4.74 -13.45 -15.29
N GLN A 441 5.03 -14.48 -16.09
CA GLN A 441 4.44 -14.64 -17.42
C GLN A 441 4.11 -16.11 -17.70
N ASN A 442 5.13 -16.94 -17.81
CA ASN A 442 4.98 -18.39 -17.94
C ASN A 442 5.96 -19.09 -17.00
N PRO A 443 5.64 -20.31 -16.54
CA PRO A 443 6.62 -21.18 -15.91
C PRO A 443 7.85 -21.33 -16.83
N ASN A 444 9.05 -21.39 -16.24
CA ASN A 444 10.26 -21.65 -17.02
C ASN A 444 10.32 -23.14 -17.38
N PHE A 445 9.55 -23.53 -18.40
CA PHE A 445 9.43 -24.90 -18.86
C PHE A 445 10.79 -25.49 -19.26
N VAL A 446 11.61 -24.73 -20.00
CA VAL A 446 12.96 -25.14 -20.43
C VAL A 446 13.78 -25.61 -19.24
N TRP A 447 13.92 -24.76 -18.21
CA TRP A 447 14.64 -25.12 -16.99
C TRP A 447 14.03 -26.34 -16.29
N MET A 448 12.69 -26.45 -16.20
CA MET A 448 12.05 -27.60 -15.55
C MET A 448 12.33 -28.92 -16.28
N PHE A 449 12.29 -28.90 -17.62
CA PHE A 449 12.61 -30.09 -18.42
C PHE A 449 14.10 -30.44 -18.34
N GLU A 450 14.99 -29.45 -18.42
CA GLU A 450 16.44 -29.65 -18.21
C GLU A 450 16.73 -30.27 -16.84
N GLU A 451 16.12 -29.75 -15.78
CA GLU A 451 16.25 -30.29 -14.43
C GLU A 451 15.70 -31.71 -14.32
N ALA A 452 14.56 -32.00 -14.95
CA ALA A 452 13.98 -33.33 -14.96
C ALA A 452 14.89 -34.34 -15.67
N TRP A 453 15.52 -33.94 -16.78
CA TRP A 453 16.46 -34.78 -17.53
C TRP A 453 17.74 -35.12 -16.77
N LYS A 454 18.12 -34.36 -15.74
CA LYS A 454 19.24 -34.73 -14.84
C LYS A 454 18.96 -36.00 -14.03
N SER A 455 17.70 -36.40 -13.88
CA SER A 455 17.30 -37.60 -13.14
C SER A 455 16.18 -38.36 -13.88
N PRO A 456 16.49 -38.95 -15.06
CA PRO A 456 15.47 -39.45 -16.00
C PRO A 456 14.67 -40.65 -15.47
N ARG A 457 15.19 -41.35 -14.46
CA ARG A 457 14.57 -42.51 -13.81
C ARG A 457 13.60 -42.12 -12.69
N THR A 458 13.50 -40.85 -12.34
CA THR A 458 12.68 -40.37 -11.23
C THR A 458 11.78 -39.23 -11.68
N MET A 459 10.56 -39.18 -11.16
CA MET A 459 9.65 -38.08 -11.43
C MET A 459 10.09 -36.83 -10.69
N SER A 460 10.37 -35.77 -11.45
CA SER A 460 10.70 -34.45 -10.87
C SER A 460 9.42 -33.70 -10.58
N SER A 461 9.32 -33.09 -9.39
CA SER A 461 8.13 -32.34 -8.96
C SER A 461 8.49 -30.89 -8.66
N PHE A 462 7.70 -29.99 -9.23
CA PHE A 462 7.86 -28.55 -9.10
C PHE A 462 6.57 -27.94 -8.54
N LEU A 463 6.69 -26.99 -7.61
CA LEU A 463 5.59 -26.16 -7.15
C LEU A 463 5.78 -24.75 -7.71
N CYS A 464 4.97 -24.42 -8.70
CA CYS A 464 5.05 -23.19 -9.47
C CYS A 464 4.01 -22.20 -8.95
N ILE A 465 4.46 -21.09 -8.35
CA ILE A 465 3.57 -20.05 -7.82
C ILE A 465 3.46 -18.94 -8.86
N PRO A 466 2.28 -18.72 -9.47
CA PRO A 466 2.09 -17.61 -10.39
C PRO A 466 2.20 -16.29 -9.64
N GLY A 467 2.82 -15.30 -10.27
CA GLY A 467 2.61 -13.91 -9.92
C GLY A 467 1.13 -13.58 -10.11
N HIS A 468 0.59 -12.74 -9.24
CA HIS A 468 -0.84 -12.47 -9.17
C HIS A 468 -1.42 -11.83 -10.46
N GLU A 469 -0.56 -11.28 -11.32
CA GLU A 469 -0.89 -10.73 -12.64
C GLU A 469 -1.11 -11.80 -13.72
N VAL A 470 -0.61 -13.02 -13.53
CA VAL A 470 -0.61 -14.07 -14.56
C VAL A 470 -1.86 -14.92 -14.54
N CYS A 471 -2.25 -15.33 -13.33
CA CYS A 471 -3.40 -16.19 -13.13
C CYS A 471 -4.01 -15.89 -11.75
N PRO A 472 -4.81 -14.82 -11.62
CA PRO A 472 -5.42 -14.43 -10.34
C PRO A 472 -6.34 -15.49 -9.74
N MET A 473 -6.74 -16.47 -10.56
CA MET A 473 -7.68 -17.54 -10.23
C MET A 473 -7.00 -18.75 -9.57
N LEU A 474 -5.67 -18.87 -9.66
CA LEU A 474 -4.89 -19.98 -9.14
C LEU A 474 -3.93 -19.51 -8.04
N ASN A 475 -3.80 -20.33 -6.99
CA ASN A 475 -2.83 -20.07 -5.94
C ASN A 475 -1.45 -20.68 -6.29
N ALA A 476 -1.43 -21.79 -7.03
CA ALA A 476 -0.21 -22.44 -7.50
C ALA A 476 -0.52 -23.47 -8.60
N VAL A 477 0.52 -24.03 -9.20
CA VAL A 477 0.47 -25.14 -10.15
C VAL A 477 1.56 -26.13 -9.77
N ILE A 478 1.22 -27.40 -9.58
CA ILE A 478 2.23 -28.46 -9.45
C ILE A 478 2.52 -28.99 -10.85
N MET A 479 3.80 -29.04 -11.20
CA MET A 479 4.26 -29.70 -12.42
C MET A 479 5.06 -30.94 -12.05
N ARG A 480 4.64 -32.10 -12.56
CA ARG A 480 5.39 -33.36 -12.40
C ARG A 480 5.86 -33.87 -13.74
N ILE A 481 7.15 -34.01 -13.90
CA ILE A 481 7.76 -34.39 -15.18
C ILE A 481 8.38 -35.77 -15.01
N ASN A 482 7.96 -36.72 -15.84
CA ASN A 482 8.54 -38.04 -15.95
C ASN A 482 9.19 -38.19 -17.32
N PRO A 483 10.53 -38.09 -17.40
CA PRO A 483 11.25 -38.20 -18.67
C PRO A 483 11.19 -39.59 -19.31
N SER A 484 11.09 -40.66 -18.49
CA SER A 484 11.02 -42.04 -18.98
C SER A 484 9.75 -42.29 -19.80
N ASP A 485 8.62 -41.81 -19.30
CA ASP A 485 7.31 -41.99 -19.96
C ASP A 485 6.97 -40.84 -20.92
N ARG A 486 7.84 -39.82 -21.00
CA ARG A 486 7.60 -38.54 -21.69
C ARG A 486 6.23 -37.95 -21.32
N THR A 487 5.91 -37.94 -20.03
CA THR A 487 4.66 -37.37 -19.52
C THR A 487 4.92 -36.20 -18.59
N ALA A 488 4.18 -35.12 -18.77
CA ALA A 488 4.10 -33.99 -17.86
C ALA A 488 2.68 -33.94 -17.26
N GLN A 489 2.59 -34.06 -15.93
CA GLN A 489 1.34 -33.80 -15.21
C GLN A 489 1.30 -32.34 -14.81
N VAL A 490 0.23 -31.64 -15.19
CA VAL A 490 -0.02 -30.27 -14.78
C VAL A 490 -1.21 -30.28 -13.83
N ILE A 491 -0.98 -29.76 -12.62
CA ILE A 491 -1.96 -29.78 -11.54
C ILE A 491 -2.22 -28.36 -11.04
N PRO A 492 -3.16 -27.62 -11.65
CA PRO A 492 -3.58 -26.32 -11.15
C PRO A 492 -4.24 -26.43 -9.77
N LEU A 493 -3.88 -25.53 -8.86
CA LEU A 493 -4.36 -25.49 -7.48
C LEU A 493 -5.17 -24.23 -7.21
N GLN A 494 -6.38 -24.42 -6.69
CA GLN A 494 -7.17 -23.37 -6.05
C GLN A 494 -7.36 -23.70 -4.58
N ILE A 495 -6.99 -22.79 -3.69
CA ILE A 495 -7.17 -22.88 -2.25
C ILE A 495 -8.15 -21.76 -1.86
N THR A 496 -9.31 -22.13 -1.33
CA THR A 496 -10.34 -21.17 -0.90
C THR A 496 -10.76 -21.39 0.54
N SER A 497 -10.90 -20.30 1.29
CA SER A 497 -11.47 -20.24 2.63
C SER A 497 -12.90 -19.68 2.63
N THR A 498 -13.36 -19.09 1.52
CA THR A 498 -14.66 -18.42 1.39
C THR A 498 -15.72 -19.33 0.76
N GLN A 499 -16.99 -18.98 1.01
CA GLN A 499 -18.17 -19.70 0.51
C GLN A 499 -18.49 -19.38 -0.96
N THR A 500 -17.79 -18.41 -1.56
CA THR A 500 -17.96 -17.96 -2.94
C THR A 500 -16.97 -18.67 -3.85
N CYS A 501 -17.44 -19.66 -4.60
CA CYS A 501 -16.63 -20.39 -5.56
C CYS A 501 -16.68 -19.69 -6.92
N VAL A 502 -15.58 -19.09 -7.35
CA VAL A 502 -15.38 -18.72 -8.76
C VAL A 502 -14.94 -19.97 -9.52
N ASP A 503 -15.41 -20.16 -10.76
CA ASP A 503 -14.94 -21.24 -11.65
C ASP A 503 -13.52 -20.93 -12.17
N SER A 504 -12.53 -21.08 -11.28
CA SER A 504 -11.12 -20.90 -11.62
C SER A 504 -10.62 -21.92 -12.64
N ALA A 505 -11.24 -23.10 -12.69
CA ALA A 505 -10.87 -24.16 -13.63
C ALA A 505 -11.22 -23.77 -15.06
N GLY A 506 -12.48 -23.38 -15.31
CA GLY A 506 -12.91 -22.91 -16.62
C GLY A 506 -12.09 -21.73 -17.11
N ILE A 507 -11.91 -20.70 -16.28
CA ILE A 507 -11.13 -19.52 -16.65
C ILE A 507 -9.68 -19.89 -17.02
N PHE A 508 -9.02 -20.72 -16.21
CA PHE A 508 -7.64 -21.15 -16.47
C PHE A 508 -7.51 -21.90 -17.81
N PHE A 509 -8.38 -22.89 -18.03
CA PHE A 509 -8.31 -23.73 -19.23
C PHE A 509 -8.74 -22.99 -20.51
N THR A 510 -9.62 -22.01 -20.41
CA THR A 510 -10.00 -21.18 -21.56
C THR A 510 -8.94 -20.12 -21.90
N VAL A 511 -8.36 -19.46 -20.90
CA VAL A 511 -7.53 -18.27 -21.13
C VAL A 511 -6.03 -18.56 -21.15
N THR A 512 -5.53 -19.36 -20.20
CA THR A 512 -4.09 -19.51 -19.96
C THR A 512 -3.51 -20.79 -20.57
N TRP A 513 -4.28 -21.88 -20.54
CA TRP A 513 -3.80 -23.23 -20.82
C TRP A 513 -3.14 -23.44 -22.18
N HIS A 514 -3.74 -22.91 -23.26
CA HIS A 514 -3.26 -23.16 -24.63
C HIS A 514 -1.78 -22.81 -24.84
N ARG A 515 -1.28 -21.76 -24.16
CA ARG A 515 0.12 -21.33 -24.24
C ARG A 515 1.06 -22.34 -23.59
N TRP A 516 0.64 -22.90 -22.47
CA TRP A 516 1.44 -23.85 -21.69
C TRP A 516 1.46 -25.22 -22.35
N GLU A 517 0.31 -25.68 -22.84
CA GLU A 517 0.22 -26.94 -23.58
C GLU A 517 1.14 -26.94 -24.80
N THR A 518 1.11 -25.86 -25.58
CA THR A 518 1.98 -25.71 -26.75
C THR A 518 3.47 -25.81 -26.38
N ALA A 519 3.89 -25.12 -25.31
CA ALA A 519 5.27 -25.16 -24.85
C ALA A 519 5.70 -26.56 -24.38
N ILE A 520 4.83 -27.28 -23.67
CA ILE A 520 5.12 -28.64 -23.18
C ILE A 520 5.18 -29.65 -24.33
N LEU A 521 4.26 -29.54 -25.30
CA LEU A 521 4.24 -30.43 -26.47
C LEU A 521 5.47 -30.24 -27.36
N GLN A 522 5.98 -29.01 -27.48
CA GLN A 522 7.23 -28.70 -28.21
C GLN A 522 8.45 -29.41 -27.62
N GLU A 523 8.48 -29.62 -26.30
CA GLU A 523 9.51 -30.39 -25.59
C GLU A 523 9.32 -31.92 -25.76
N GLY A 524 8.28 -32.36 -26.46
CA GLY A 524 8.01 -33.77 -26.78
C GLY A 524 7.33 -34.57 -25.67
N PHE A 525 6.69 -33.89 -24.71
CA PHE A 525 5.98 -34.51 -23.59
C PHE A 525 4.47 -34.54 -23.82
N LYS A 526 3.82 -35.65 -23.46
CA LYS A 526 2.37 -35.76 -23.37
C LYS A 526 1.89 -35.11 -22.08
N VAL A 527 0.72 -34.46 -22.13
CA VAL A 527 0.20 -33.69 -21.00
C VAL A 527 -0.97 -34.39 -20.33
N VAL A 528 -0.95 -34.43 -19.00
CA VAL A 528 -2.05 -34.97 -18.18
C VAL A 528 -2.52 -33.89 -17.21
N ASN A 529 -3.82 -33.58 -17.23
CA ASN A 529 -4.39 -32.48 -16.46
C ASN A 529 -5.22 -32.95 -15.28
N THR A 530 -4.93 -32.40 -14.10
CA THR A 530 -5.71 -32.63 -12.88
C THR A 530 -5.93 -31.29 -12.18
N PHE A 531 -7.16 -30.80 -12.12
CA PHE A 531 -7.46 -29.61 -11.32
C PHE A 531 -7.70 -30.03 -9.86
N VAL A 532 -7.08 -29.32 -8.91
CA VAL A 532 -7.29 -29.56 -7.48
C VAL A 532 -7.88 -28.34 -6.80
N ALA A 533 -9.05 -28.52 -6.21
CA ALA A 533 -9.69 -27.55 -5.35
C ALA A 533 -9.47 -27.95 -3.88
N ILE A 534 -8.89 -27.06 -3.09
CA ILE A 534 -8.68 -27.22 -1.64
C ILE A 534 -9.60 -26.22 -0.94
N ASP A 535 -10.50 -26.70 -0.10
CA ASP A 535 -11.43 -25.84 0.63
C ASP A 535 -11.51 -26.14 2.13
N ASN A 536 -12.01 -25.15 2.86
CA ASN A 536 -12.27 -25.22 4.30
C ASN A 536 -13.74 -25.54 4.63
N LEU A 537 -14.50 -26.11 3.68
CA LEU A 537 -15.90 -26.41 3.94
C LEU A 537 -15.99 -27.60 4.91
N THR A 538 -16.57 -27.36 6.09
CA THR A 538 -17.04 -28.45 6.95
C THR A 538 -18.21 -29.16 6.27
N PRO A 539 -18.28 -30.51 6.30
CA PRO A 539 -19.40 -31.26 5.73
C PRO A 539 -20.78 -30.92 6.34
N GLU A 540 -20.81 -30.17 7.45
CA GLU A 540 -22.02 -29.79 8.20
C GLU A 540 -22.82 -28.62 7.59
N CYS A 541 -22.36 -27.97 6.51
CA CYS A 541 -23.14 -26.98 5.75
C CYS A 541 -23.52 -27.51 4.34
N PRO A 542 -24.35 -28.57 4.25
CA PRO A 542 -24.58 -29.31 3.02
C PRO A 542 -25.13 -28.43 1.88
N GLY A 543 -25.91 -27.38 2.17
CA GLY A 543 -26.41 -26.46 1.13
C GLY A 543 -25.31 -25.68 0.40
N ILE A 544 -24.26 -25.27 1.11
CA ILE A 544 -23.14 -24.48 0.55
C ILE A 544 -22.17 -25.41 -0.18
N ALA A 545 -21.84 -26.56 0.42
CA ALA A 545 -21.02 -27.58 -0.22
C ALA A 545 -21.67 -28.10 -1.51
N VAL A 546 -22.99 -28.31 -1.52
CA VAL A 546 -23.74 -28.70 -2.72
C VAL A 546 -23.78 -27.58 -3.76
N LYS A 547 -23.90 -26.31 -3.37
CA LYS A 547 -23.87 -25.18 -4.32
C LYS A 547 -22.49 -25.01 -4.97
N ALA A 548 -21.42 -25.10 -4.19
CA ALA A 548 -20.04 -25.06 -4.68
C ALA A 548 -19.72 -26.28 -5.57
N ALA A 549 -20.13 -27.49 -5.16
CA ALA A 549 -19.96 -28.70 -5.95
C ALA A 549 -20.77 -28.67 -7.25
N LYS A 550 -22.00 -28.17 -7.23
CA LYS A 550 -22.82 -27.97 -8.44
C LYS A 550 -22.19 -26.95 -9.39
N LEU A 551 -21.72 -25.81 -8.90
CA LEU A 551 -21.04 -24.80 -9.73
C LEU A 551 -19.81 -25.40 -10.45
N ARG A 552 -19.03 -26.22 -9.73
CA ARG A 552 -17.83 -26.92 -10.25
C ARG A 552 -18.17 -28.06 -11.22
N GLN A 553 -19.39 -28.61 -11.19
CA GLN A 553 -19.85 -29.69 -12.08
C GLN A 553 -20.70 -29.19 -13.27
N SER A 554 -21.28 -28.00 -13.20
CA SER A 554 -22.32 -27.55 -14.14
C SER A 554 -21.83 -26.95 -15.45
N ILE A 555 -20.53 -27.00 -15.77
CA ILE A 555 -19.99 -26.35 -16.97
C ILE A 555 -19.57 -27.39 -18.00
N GLN A 556 -20.28 -27.38 -19.13
CA GLN A 556 -20.09 -28.24 -20.30
C GLN A 556 -18.78 -27.91 -21.04
N LEU A 557 -18.11 -28.97 -21.50
CA LEU A 557 -17.07 -29.01 -22.56
C LEU A 557 -15.98 -27.93 -22.47
N ILE A 558 -15.08 -28.10 -21.49
CA ILE A 558 -13.78 -27.43 -21.51
C ILE A 558 -12.77 -28.39 -22.13
N SER A 559 -12.24 -28.03 -23.30
CA SER A 559 -11.06 -28.69 -23.88
C SER A 559 -9.81 -28.03 -23.27
N PRO A 560 -8.89 -28.78 -22.66
CA PRO A 560 -8.74 -30.25 -22.66
C PRO A 560 -9.52 -30.96 -21.54
N ASN A 561 -9.69 -32.28 -21.69
CA ASN A 561 -10.16 -33.14 -20.61
C ASN A 561 -9.22 -33.04 -19.39
N TYR A 562 -9.78 -32.76 -18.21
CA TYR A 562 -9.08 -32.77 -16.95
C TYR A 562 -9.86 -33.56 -15.89
N SER A 563 -9.16 -34.07 -14.87
CA SER A 563 -9.80 -34.66 -13.70
C SER A 563 -9.91 -33.62 -12.58
N LEU A 564 -11.04 -33.56 -11.88
CA LEU A 564 -11.24 -32.66 -10.73
C LEU A 564 -11.07 -33.45 -9.42
N ARG A 565 -10.17 -32.99 -8.55
CA ARG A 565 -9.99 -33.52 -7.19
C ARG A 565 -10.34 -32.44 -6.17
N SER A 566 -11.26 -32.75 -5.26
CA SER A 566 -11.59 -31.87 -4.12
C SER A 566 -10.92 -32.40 -2.86
N LEU A 567 -10.22 -31.54 -2.15
CA LEU A 567 -9.51 -31.83 -0.90
C LEU A 567 -9.94 -30.86 0.19
N ASN A 568 -9.98 -31.33 1.43
CA ASN A 568 -10.15 -30.47 2.60
C ASN A 568 -8.79 -30.00 3.14
N VAL A 569 -8.70 -28.77 3.64
CA VAL A 569 -7.49 -28.21 4.27
C VAL A 569 -6.87 -29.12 5.34
N GLY A 570 -7.69 -29.85 6.11
CA GLY A 570 -7.23 -30.82 7.12
C GLY A 570 -6.50 -32.04 6.56
N GLN A 571 -6.74 -32.38 5.28
CA GLN A 571 -6.00 -33.45 4.58
C GLN A 571 -4.60 -33.00 4.14
N ILE A 572 -4.41 -31.68 3.99
CA ILE A 572 -3.11 -31.05 3.70
C ILE A 572 -2.34 -30.83 5.00
N ASP A 573 -3.00 -30.23 5.99
CA ASP A 573 -2.43 -29.93 7.30
C ASP A 573 -3.43 -30.25 8.43
N PRO A 574 -3.21 -31.33 9.21
CA PRO A 574 -4.11 -31.70 10.30
C PRO A 574 -4.19 -30.68 11.45
N LYS A 575 -3.16 -29.85 11.64
CA LYS A 575 -3.18 -28.79 12.66
C LYS A 575 -4.11 -27.66 12.21
N LEU A 576 -4.02 -27.26 10.95
CA LEU A 576 -4.92 -26.29 10.31
C LEU A 576 -6.36 -26.81 10.31
N GLY A 577 -6.59 -28.07 9.96
CA GLY A 577 -7.91 -28.70 10.03
C GLY A 577 -8.52 -28.66 11.43
N ARG A 578 -7.74 -28.92 12.48
CA ARG A 578 -8.21 -28.80 13.88
C ARG A 578 -8.54 -27.36 14.27
N ILE A 579 -7.72 -26.40 13.84
CA ILE A 579 -7.95 -24.97 14.11
C ILE A 579 -9.26 -24.49 13.50
N LEU A 580 -9.52 -24.90 12.25
CA LEU A 580 -10.70 -24.47 11.50
C LEU A 580 -11.96 -25.29 11.87
N GLY A 581 -11.79 -26.52 12.37
CA GLY A 581 -12.89 -27.38 12.83
C GLY A 581 -13.40 -27.14 14.26
N GLY A 582 -12.68 -26.34 15.06
CA GLY A 582 -13.06 -25.97 16.43
C GLY A 582 -12.81 -27.05 17.49
N ASP A 583 -12.17 -26.65 18.59
CA ASP A 583 -12.03 -27.41 19.84
C ASP A 583 -13.43 -27.72 20.42
N LYS A 584 -13.93 -28.95 20.24
CA LYS A 584 -15.18 -29.45 20.88
C LYS A 584 -14.93 -29.95 22.32
N SER A 585 -14.05 -29.30 23.10
CA SER A 585 -13.62 -29.78 24.43
C SER A 585 -13.87 -28.82 25.60
N SER A 586 -14.70 -27.79 25.45
CA SER A 586 -15.24 -27.01 26.58
C SER A 586 -16.71 -27.38 26.84
N PRO A 587 -17.09 -27.87 28.03
CA PRO A 587 -18.49 -28.13 28.36
C PRO A 587 -19.24 -26.80 28.47
N PRO A 588 -20.55 -26.76 28.17
CA PRO A 588 -21.34 -25.54 28.24
C PRO A 588 -21.43 -25.11 29.70
N SER A 589 -20.83 -23.96 30.03
CA SER A 589 -21.16 -23.24 31.26
C SER A 589 -22.59 -22.70 31.11
N LEU A 590 -23.46 -23.19 31.99
CA LEU A 590 -24.81 -22.68 32.27
C LEU A 590 -24.81 -21.20 32.65
#